data_AF-A0A2T2NX23-F1
#
_entry.id   AF-A0A2T2NX23-F1
#
_cell.length_a   1.000
_cell.length_b   1.000
_cell.length_c   1.000
_cell.angle_alpha   90.00
_cell.angle_beta   90.00
_cell.angle_gamma   90.00
#
_symmetry.space_group_name_H-M   'P 1'
#
loop_
_entity.id
_entity.type
_entity.pdbx_description
1 polymer ?
#
loop_
_entity_poly.entity_id
_entity_poly.type
_entity_poly.pdbx_seq_one_letter_code
_entity_poly.pdbx_strand_id
1 'polypeptide(L)'
;MSNSFTSAELQEAIESLTMHTKIQKGGLKMMCYYNCDYWESASLLSKFLEDRACHQFAKCSQEAREQGTRIDVFFNSKLCGELLDEWNTWTYFRALCERQARYMQEHGKVFAFDKHKLYMLLHQSPLGLHIRPSPDYLAQKRADELAFQRNWDIIANRPIPSSHCVAYPLFAHPHGPKALTSIFGPATDPEDLFSAKNALLLPRYLVSALDDGLVAFVPDIPDLDSSAATTAAAISAWASGSRPRGYRVQVMDLARGGVWTRRLAFPNEHRPDAKYMFFLYLCQVLWNVWWKGRVGGLLGRAVGVGRNHWGMGERYVAEVQMRAFVDEVGLGFEGLLENGDPGMDGEGEEGVLLAALAGQVRGYKKEVIEEEEEEEEEEEEERRQETPLVSNDTTSLWFW
;
A
#
# COMPACT_ATOMS: atom_id res chain seq x y z
N MET A 1 4.76 14.51 -43.70
CA MET A 1 3.94 13.30 -43.89
C MET A 1 3.52 12.85 -42.50
N SER A 2 2.32 13.25 -42.08
CA SER A 2 1.76 12.87 -40.78
C SER A 2 1.27 11.44 -40.87
N ASN A 3 1.87 10.51 -40.12
CA ASN A 3 1.32 9.18 -39.92
C ASN A 3 0.07 9.33 -39.05
N SER A 4 -1.08 9.57 -39.70
CA SER A 4 -2.38 9.47 -39.04
C SER A 4 -2.69 7.99 -38.89
N PHE A 5 -2.72 7.52 -37.65
CA PHE A 5 -3.23 6.19 -37.35
C PHE A 5 -4.69 6.10 -37.79
N THR A 6 -5.06 4.98 -38.39
CA THR A 6 -6.45 4.70 -38.74
C THR A 6 -7.23 4.35 -37.47
N SER A 7 -8.54 4.61 -37.48
CA SER A 7 -9.42 4.22 -36.37
C SER A 7 -9.33 2.73 -36.02
N ALA A 8 -8.93 1.89 -36.97
CA ALA A 8 -8.77 0.45 -36.78
C ALA A 8 -7.51 0.08 -35.98
N GLU A 9 -6.36 0.70 -36.27
CA GLU A 9 -5.11 0.49 -35.51
C GLU A 9 -5.26 0.94 -34.05
N LEU A 10 -6.09 1.96 -33.83
CA LEU A 10 -6.43 2.49 -32.51
C LEU A 10 -7.35 1.56 -31.73
N GLN A 11 -8.36 1.01 -32.39
CA GLN A 11 -9.25 -0.01 -31.83
C GLN A 11 -8.46 -1.26 -31.43
N GLU A 12 -7.53 -1.70 -32.29
CA GLU A 12 -6.65 -2.85 -32.04
C GLU A 12 -5.71 -2.60 -30.85
N ALA A 13 -5.14 -1.39 -30.73
CA ALA A 13 -4.31 -1.02 -29.58
C ALA A 13 -5.11 -0.98 -28.26
N ILE A 14 -6.34 -0.46 -28.30
CA ILE A 14 -7.25 -0.44 -27.14
C ILE A 14 -7.67 -1.86 -26.76
N GLU A 15 -8.02 -2.70 -27.72
CA GLU A 15 -8.41 -4.10 -27.48
C GLU A 15 -7.23 -4.93 -26.97
N SER A 16 -6.02 -4.71 -27.50
CA SER A 16 -4.78 -5.33 -27.01
C SER A 16 -4.47 -4.92 -25.57
N LEU A 17 -4.56 -3.62 -25.23
CA LEU A 17 -4.42 -3.11 -23.86
C LEU A 17 -5.50 -3.66 -22.94
N THR A 18 -6.75 -3.73 -23.38
CA THR A 18 -7.89 -4.25 -22.61
C THR A 18 -7.77 -5.75 -22.37
N MET A 19 -7.25 -6.50 -23.35
CA MET A 19 -6.96 -7.92 -23.21
C MET A 19 -5.79 -8.15 -22.25
N HIS A 20 -4.72 -7.35 -22.33
CA HIS A 20 -3.60 -7.40 -21.40
C HIS A 20 -3.99 -7.01 -19.97
N THR A 21 -4.86 -6.01 -19.78
CA THR A 21 -5.36 -5.63 -18.45
C THR A 21 -6.35 -6.64 -17.90
N LYS A 22 -7.25 -7.23 -18.71
CA LYS A 22 -8.17 -8.31 -18.27
C LYS A 22 -7.42 -9.59 -17.87
N ILE A 23 -6.35 -9.96 -18.57
CA ILE A 23 -5.48 -11.09 -18.18
C ILE A 23 -4.72 -10.79 -16.86
N GLN A 24 -4.59 -9.52 -16.46
CA GLN A 24 -3.82 -9.07 -15.29
C GLN A 24 -4.66 -8.70 -14.06
N LYS A 25 -5.95 -8.34 -14.21
CA LYS A 25 -6.88 -8.10 -13.09
C LYS A 25 -7.05 -9.33 -12.17
N GLY A 26 -6.71 -10.54 -12.62
CA GLY A 26 -6.75 -11.79 -11.84
C GLY A 26 -5.56 -12.03 -10.89
N GLY A 27 -4.65 -11.08 -10.71
CA GLY A 27 -3.58 -11.13 -9.71
C GLY A 27 -2.19 -11.24 -10.33
N LEU A 28 -1.55 -10.07 -10.55
CA LEU A 28 -0.10 -9.84 -10.55
C LEU A 28 0.17 -8.35 -10.88
N LYS A 29 -0.10 -7.43 -9.93
CA LYS A 29 0.25 -5.98 -10.00
C LYS A 29 1.78 -5.71 -10.14
N MET A 30 2.65 -6.73 -10.15
CA MET A 30 4.12 -6.59 -10.25
C MET A 30 4.74 -6.93 -11.63
N MET A 31 3.98 -7.46 -12.60
CA MET A 31 4.57 -8.00 -13.85
C MET A 31 4.67 -6.99 -15.01
N CYS A 32 3.99 -5.85 -14.92
CA CYS A 32 3.91 -4.85 -16.00
C CYS A 32 5.18 -3.98 -16.16
N TYR A 33 6.12 -4.01 -15.21
CA TYR A 33 7.36 -3.23 -15.33
C TYR A 33 8.34 -3.76 -16.38
N TYR A 34 8.27 -5.02 -16.82
CA TYR A 34 9.31 -5.66 -17.64
C TYR A 34 8.87 -6.14 -19.03
N ASN A 35 7.69 -5.73 -19.51
CA ASN A 35 7.21 -6.10 -20.84
C ASN A 35 7.40 -4.93 -21.84
N CYS A 36 8.24 -5.12 -22.85
CA CYS A 36 8.49 -4.13 -23.90
C CYS A 36 7.21 -3.77 -24.67
N ASP A 37 6.42 -4.77 -25.04
CA ASP A 37 5.20 -4.61 -25.84
C ASP A 37 4.13 -3.79 -25.08
N TYR A 38 4.09 -3.94 -23.75
CA TYR A 38 3.24 -3.13 -22.88
C TYR A 38 3.63 -1.66 -22.92
N TRP A 39 4.92 -1.36 -22.73
CA TRP A 39 5.39 0.04 -22.71
C TRP A 39 5.28 0.71 -24.07
N GLU A 40 5.44 -0.04 -25.16
CA GLU A 40 5.14 0.43 -26.52
C GLU A 40 3.65 0.75 -26.70
N SER A 41 2.76 -0.16 -26.27
CA SER A 41 1.31 0.05 -26.34
C SER A 41 0.85 1.23 -25.47
N ALA A 42 1.39 1.34 -24.26
CA ALA A 42 1.13 2.47 -23.35
C ALA A 42 1.64 3.80 -23.93
N SER A 43 2.78 3.78 -24.63
CA SER A 43 3.31 4.94 -25.35
C SER A 43 2.40 5.38 -26.50
N LEU A 44 1.79 4.44 -27.22
CA LEU A 44 0.83 4.76 -28.29
C LEU A 44 -0.48 5.32 -27.74
N LEU A 45 -1.01 4.72 -26.67
CA LEU A 45 -2.23 5.20 -26.01
C LEU A 45 -2.05 6.60 -25.43
N SER A 46 -0.95 6.83 -24.71
CA SER A 46 -0.66 8.14 -24.12
C SER A 46 -0.51 9.25 -25.18
N LYS A 47 0.06 8.94 -26.34
CA LYS A 47 0.08 9.85 -27.50
C LYS A 47 -1.31 10.18 -28.01
N PHE A 48 -2.19 9.18 -28.13
CA PHE A 48 -3.56 9.43 -28.55
C PHE A 48 -4.31 10.35 -27.58
N LEU A 49 -4.12 10.15 -26.27
CA LEU A 49 -4.75 10.97 -25.23
C LEU A 49 -4.19 12.40 -25.23
N GLU A 50 -2.89 12.56 -25.45
CA GLU A 50 -2.26 13.88 -25.67
C GLU A 50 -2.87 14.59 -26.89
N ASP A 51 -2.99 13.91 -28.03
CA ASP A 51 -3.59 14.46 -29.27
C ASP A 51 -5.06 14.89 -29.04
N ARG A 52 -5.83 14.09 -28.28
CA ARG A 52 -7.21 14.41 -27.89
C ARG A 52 -7.27 15.67 -27.02
N ALA A 53 -6.42 15.75 -25.98
CA ALA A 53 -6.37 16.92 -25.09
C ALA A 53 -5.98 18.18 -25.87
N CYS A 54 -4.99 18.09 -26.75
CA CYS A 54 -4.58 19.18 -27.64
C CYS A 54 -5.72 19.63 -28.58
N HIS A 55 -6.46 18.69 -29.18
CA HIS A 55 -7.61 19.02 -30.02
C HIS A 55 -8.73 19.70 -29.23
N GLN A 56 -9.01 19.23 -28.01
CA GLN A 56 -10.01 19.83 -27.12
C GLN A 56 -9.62 21.27 -26.74
N PHE A 57 -8.34 21.49 -26.40
CA PHE A 57 -7.79 22.82 -26.16
C PHE A 57 -7.96 23.75 -27.37
N ALA A 58 -7.60 23.28 -28.57
CA ALA A 58 -7.73 24.05 -29.81
C ALA A 58 -9.20 24.41 -30.12
N LYS A 59 -10.11 23.46 -29.93
CA LYS A 59 -11.56 23.67 -30.12
C LYS A 59 -12.10 24.73 -29.16
N CYS A 60 -11.82 24.63 -27.87
CA CYS A 60 -12.28 25.62 -26.89
C CYS A 60 -11.67 27.00 -27.14
N SER A 61 -10.41 27.07 -27.59
CA SER A 61 -9.78 28.33 -27.98
C SER A 61 -10.46 28.98 -29.19
N GLN A 62 -10.88 28.18 -30.18
CA GLN A 62 -11.62 28.66 -31.34
C GLN A 62 -13.02 29.15 -30.96
N GLU A 63 -13.77 28.38 -30.16
CA GLU A 63 -15.10 28.77 -29.67
C GLU A 63 -15.05 30.08 -28.89
N ALA A 64 -14.03 30.27 -28.05
CA ALA A 64 -13.82 31.53 -27.34
C ALA A 64 -13.60 32.72 -28.29
N ARG A 65 -12.86 32.52 -29.39
CA ARG A 65 -12.65 33.56 -30.43
C ARG A 65 -13.94 33.88 -31.17
N GLU A 66 -14.74 32.88 -31.52
CA GLU A 66 -16.03 33.05 -32.21
C GLU A 66 -17.04 33.81 -31.33
N GLN A 67 -16.96 33.64 -30.01
CA GLN A 67 -17.73 34.41 -29.04
C GLN A 67 -17.21 35.83 -28.79
N GLY A 68 -16.12 36.25 -29.45
CA GLY A 68 -15.51 37.56 -29.25
C GLY A 68 -14.73 37.70 -27.94
N THR A 69 -14.43 36.59 -27.25
CA THR A 69 -13.61 36.60 -26.03
C THR A 69 -12.18 36.98 -26.43
N ARG A 70 -11.60 37.98 -25.75
CA ARG A 70 -10.19 38.32 -25.96
C ARG A 70 -9.31 37.14 -25.53
N ILE A 71 -8.25 36.90 -26.30
CA ILE A 71 -7.37 35.75 -26.11
C ILE A 71 -6.71 35.73 -24.71
N ASP A 72 -6.35 36.89 -24.17
CA ASP A 72 -5.79 37.04 -22.83
C ASP A 72 -6.78 36.67 -21.73
N VAL A 73 -8.07 36.92 -21.94
CA VAL A 73 -9.13 36.52 -21.00
C VAL A 73 -9.32 35.00 -21.01
N PHE A 74 -9.28 34.36 -22.18
CA PHE A 74 -9.35 32.90 -22.29
C PHE A 74 -8.16 32.23 -21.59
N PHE A 75 -6.92 32.70 -21.82
CA PHE A 75 -5.74 32.12 -21.20
C PHE A 75 -5.69 32.27 -19.67
N ASN A 76 -6.37 33.27 -19.12
CA ASN A 76 -6.52 33.45 -17.67
C ASN A 76 -7.78 32.78 -17.09
N SER A 77 -8.57 32.09 -17.92
CA SER A 77 -9.78 31.40 -17.47
C SER A 77 -9.46 30.07 -16.77
N LYS A 78 -10.29 29.68 -15.81
CA LYS A 78 -10.18 28.39 -15.12
C LYS A 78 -10.19 27.20 -16.10
N LEU A 79 -11.07 27.25 -17.10
CA LEU A 79 -11.20 26.23 -18.14
C LEU A 79 -9.88 26.03 -18.92
N CYS A 80 -9.21 27.13 -19.29
CA CYS A 80 -7.92 27.03 -19.97
C CYS A 80 -6.86 26.41 -19.07
N GLY A 81 -6.87 26.72 -17.76
CA GLY A 81 -5.98 26.08 -16.79
C GLY A 81 -6.19 24.56 -16.74
N GLU A 82 -7.44 24.11 -16.60
CA GLU A 82 -7.79 22.68 -16.55
C GLU A 82 -7.38 21.93 -17.83
N LEU A 83 -7.67 22.51 -19.01
CA LEU A 83 -7.28 21.91 -20.30
C LEU A 83 -5.75 21.85 -20.49
N LEU A 84 -5.03 22.88 -20.02
CA LEU A 84 -3.59 22.93 -20.12
C LEU A 84 -2.93 21.93 -19.16
N ASP A 85 -3.47 21.76 -17.95
CA ASP A 85 -3.01 20.77 -16.98
C ASP A 85 -3.24 19.34 -17.48
N GLU A 86 -4.41 19.07 -18.08
CA GLU A 86 -4.70 17.78 -18.71
C GLU A 86 -3.72 17.49 -19.86
N TRP A 87 -3.51 18.45 -20.77
CA TRP A 87 -2.56 18.29 -21.87
C TRP A 87 -1.11 18.09 -21.38
N ASN A 88 -0.67 18.87 -20.39
CA ASN A 88 0.66 18.71 -19.78
C ASN A 88 0.84 17.35 -19.11
N THR A 89 -0.20 16.84 -18.44
CA THR A 89 -0.19 15.53 -17.79
C THR A 89 0.03 14.42 -18.81
N TRP A 90 -0.72 14.42 -19.91
CA TRP A 90 -0.55 13.41 -20.97
C TRP A 90 0.78 13.53 -21.71
N THR A 91 1.27 14.76 -21.91
CA THR A 91 2.60 15.02 -22.48
C THR A 91 3.70 14.39 -21.61
N TYR A 92 3.62 14.58 -20.29
CA TYR A 92 4.56 13.99 -19.35
C TYR A 92 4.47 12.46 -19.33
N PHE A 93 3.25 11.92 -19.26
CA PHE A 93 3.01 10.48 -19.18
C PHE A 93 3.50 9.76 -20.44
N ARG A 94 3.26 10.34 -21.63
CA ARG A 94 3.80 9.83 -22.89
C ARG A 94 5.32 9.80 -22.87
N ALA A 95 5.98 10.89 -22.45
CA ALA A 95 7.44 10.94 -22.38
C ALA A 95 8.02 9.89 -21.42
N LEU A 96 7.29 9.56 -20.35
CA LEU A 96 7.65 8.48 -19.42
C LEU A 96 7.53 7.10 -20.11
N CYS A 97 6.40 6.81 -20.77
CA CYS A 97 6.19 5.56 -21.49
C CYS A 97 7.23 5.36 -22.60
N GLU A 98 7.51 6.39 -23.41
CA GLU A 98 8.53 6.35 -24.47
C GLU A 98 9.94 6.09 -23.92
N ARG A 99 10.24 6.59 -22.72
CA ARG A 99 11.53 6.35 -22.04
C ARG A 99 11.64 4.91 -21.56
N GLN A 100 10.57 4.38 -20.96
CA GLN A 100 10.53 2.99 -20.48
C GLN A 100 10.57 1.99 -21.63
N ALA A 101 9.82 2.24 -22.71
CA ALA A 101 9.86 1.43 -23.92
C ALA A 101 11.29 1.34 -24.48
N ARG A 102 11.97 2.48 -24.64
CA ARG A 102 13.38 2.51 -25.08
C ARG A 102 14.32 1.78 -24.13
N TYR A 103 14.18 2.02 -22.83
CA TYR A 103 15.00 1.33 -21.83
C TYR A 103 14.85 -0.19 -21.93
N MET A 104 13.63 -0.68 -22.12
CA MET A 104 13.33 -2.11 -22.28
C MET A 104 13.81 -2.67 -23.62
N GLN A 105 13.73 -1.91 -24.71
CA GLN A 105 14.33 -2.32 -25.99
C GLN A 105 15.85 -2.47 -25.89
N GLU A 106 16.51 -1.56 -25.16
CA GLU A 106 17.97 -1.55 -24.98
C GLU A 106 18.46 -2.62 -23.99
N HIS A 107 17.73 -2.85 -22.89
CA HIS A 107 18.21 -3.65 -21.75
C HIS A 107 17.39 -4.93 -21.49
N GLY A 108 16.22 -5.08 -22.09
CA GLY A 108 15.27 -6.17 -21.80
C GLY A 108 15.80 -7.58 -22.12
N LYS A 109 16.77 -7.71 -23.03
CA LYS A 109 17.43 -8.99 -23.33
C LYS A 109 18.24 -9.54 -22.15
N VAL A 110 18.74 -8.69 -21.26
CA VAL A 110 19.47 -9.11 -20.05
C VAL A 110 18.52 -9.75 -19.04
N PHE A 111 17.29 -9.22 -18.91
CA PHE A 111 16.27 -9.74 -18.00
C PHE A 111 15.58 -11.01 -18.52
N ALA A 112 15.45 -11.19 -19.84
CA ALA A 112 14.92 -12.41 -20.43
C ALA A 112 15.88 -13.62 -20.32
N PHE A 113 17.20 -13.37 -20.27
CA PHE A 113 18.23 -14.42 -20.32
C PHE A 113 18.37 -15.21 -19.00
N ASP A 114 18.09 -14.59 -17.85
CA ASP A 114 18.15 -15.27 -16.54
C ASP A 114 16.92 -16.16 -16.27
N LYS A 115 15.76 -15.82 -16.84
CA LYS A 115 14.53 -16.62 -16.71
C LYS A 115 14.62 -17.95 -17.48
N HIS A 116 15.23 -17.93 -18.66
CA HIS A 116 15.42 -19.14 -19.48
C HIS A 116 16.48 -20.08 -18.88
N LYS A 117 17.56 -19.55 -18.28
CA LYS A 117 18.58 -20.38 -17.63
C LYS A 117 18.08 -21.12 -16.39
N LEU A 118 17.24 -20.49 -15.56
CA LEU A 118 16.61 -21.16 -14.41
C LEU A 118 15.64 -22.27 -14.85
N TYR A 119 14.88 -22.00 -15.92
CA TYR A 119 13.97 -22.97 -16.52
C TYR A 119 14.71 -24.16 -17.17
N MET A 120 15.83 -23.89 -17.85
CA MET A 120 16.69 -24.90 -18.45
C MET A 120 17.43 -25.74 -17.38
N LEU A 121 17.77 -25.15 -16.22
CA LEU A 121 18.38 -25.88 -15.11
C LEU A 121 17.43 -26.95 -14.52
N LEU A 122 16.13 -26.67 -14.50
CA LEU A 122 15.11 -27.60 -13.97
C LEU A 122 14.65 -28.64 -15.01
N HIS A 123 14.75 -28.33 -16.31
CA HIS A 123 14.29 -29.22 -17.37
C HIS A 123 15.38 -30.00 -18.10
N GLN A 124 16.63 -29.54 -18.08
CA GLN A 124 17.77 -30.18 -18.75
C GLN A 124 18.81 -30.76 -17.78
N SER A 125 18.55 -30.71 -16.48
CA SER A 125 19.40 -31.39 -15.49
C SER A 125 19.43 -32.90 -15.76
N PRO A 126 20.62 -33.52 -15.79
CA PRO A 126 20.79 -34.98 -16.00
C PRO A 126 20.12 -35.88 -14.94
N LEU A 127 19.57 -35.30 -13.86
CA LEU A 127 18.88 -36.05 -12.80
C LEU A 127 17.41 -36.41 -13.10
N GLY A 128 16.92 -36.11 -14.32
CA GLY A 128 15.87 -36.87 -15.01
C GLY A 128 14.54 -37.09 -14.27
N LEU A 129 13.54 -36.25 -14.57
CA LEU A 129 12.12 -36.62 -14.47
C LEU A 129 11.35 -36.01 -15.65
N HIS A 130 11.38 -36.70 -16.79
CA HIS A 130 10.63 -36.36 -18.01
C HIS A 130 9.13 -36.64 -17.85
N ILE A 131 8.45 -35.91 -16.97
CA ILE A 131 7.00 -35.94 -16.86
C ILE A 131 6.49 -34.66 -17.53
N ARG A 132 5.74 -34.78 -18.63
CA ARG A 132 4.96 -33.67 -19.19
C ARG A 132 3.54 -33.74 -18.65
N PRO A 133 3.19 -32.96 -17.62
CA PRO A 133 1.80 -32.83 -17.21
C PRO A 133 0.99 -32.04 -18.25
N SER A 134 -0.27 -32.42 -18.42
CA SER A 134 -1.26 -31.66 -19.20
C SER A 134 -1.35 -30.21 -18.68
N PRO A 135 -1.55 -29.19 -19.55
CA PRO A 135 -1.80 -27.81 -19.13
C PRO A 135 -2.92 -27.70 -18.09
N ASP A 136 -3.98 -28.50 -18.26
CA ASP A 136 -5.12 -28.55 -17.33
C ASP A 136 -4.74 -29.19 -16.00
N TYR A 137 -3.90 -30.24 -16.03
CA TYR A 137 -3.38 -30.84 -14.80
C TYR A 137 -2.40 -29.92 -14.07
N LEU A 138 -1.59 -29.12 -14.78
CA LEU A 138 -0.73 -28.13 -14.13
C LEU A 138 -1.53 -26.97 -13.54
N ALA A 139 -2.57 -26.51 -14.24
CA ALA A 139 -3.46 -25.48 -13.72
C ALA A 139 -4.23 -25.99 -12.50
N GLN A 140 -4.76 -27.21 -12.56
CA GLN A 140 -5.52 -27.84 -11.48
C GLN A 140 -4.62 -28.25 -10.32
N LYS A 141 -3.46 -28.86 -10.56
CA LYS A 141 -2.48 -29.18 -9.51
C LYS A 141 -1.89 -27.93 -8.89
N ARG A 142 -1.67 -26.84 -9.64
CA ARG A 142 -1.27 -25.55 -9.04
C ARG A 142 -2.41 -24.94 -8.24
N ALA A 143 -3.65 -25.00 -8.72
CA ALA A 143 -4.82 -24.55 -7.97
C ALA A 143 -5.00 -25.37 -6.67
N ASP A 144 -4.79 -26.69 -6.73
CA ASP A 144 -4.82 -27.60 -5.59
C ASP A 144 -3.63 -27.37 -4.65
N GLU A 145 -2.40 -27.26 -5.16
CA GLU A 145 -1.18 -26.98 -4.38
C GLU A 145 -1.23 -25.59 -3.72
N LEU A 146 -1.79 -24.58 -4.41
CA LEU A 146 -2.09 -23.25 -3.84
C LEU A 146 -3.25 -23.30 -2.84
N ALA A 147 -4.26 -24.15 -3.06
CA ALA A 147 -5.34 -24.39 -2.10
C ALA A 147 -4.85 -25.15 -0.85
N PHE A 148 -3.72 -25.85 -0.92
CA PHE A 148 -3.11 -26.57 0.20
C PHE A 148 -1.98 -25.83 0.91
N GLN A 149 -1.37 -24.81 0.32
CA GLN A 149 -0.45 -23.95 1.08
C GLN A 149 -1.26 -23.17 2.11
N ARG A 150 -1.10 -23.58 3.36
CA ARG A 150 -1.69 -22.92 4.51
C ARG A 150 -0.60 -22.17 5.25
N ASN A 151 -0.86 -20.90 5.49
CA ASN A 151 -0.03 -20.04 6.31
C ASN A 151 -0.55 -20.04 7.75
N TRP A 152 0.32 -19.72 8.71
CA TRP A 152 -0.06 -19.68 10.11
C TRP A 152 -0.68 -18.32 10.46
N ASP A 153 -1.92 -18.32 10.93
CA ASP A 153 -2.56 -17.13 11.49
C ASP A 153 -2.04 -16.89 12.91
N ILE A 154 -1.19 -15.87 13.06
CA ILE A 154 -0.56 -15.52 14.35
C ILE A 154 -1.57 -15.02 15.39
N ILE A 155 -2.78 -14.61 14.99
CA ILE A 155 -3.84 -14.23 15.92
C ILE A 155 -4.66 -15.47 16.26
N ALA A 156 -5.26 -16.12 15.25
CA ALA A 156 -6.17 -17.24 15.47
C ALA A 156 -5.48 -18.51 15.97
N ASN A 157 -4.14 -18.59 15.87
CA ASN A 157 -3.33 -19.74 16.24
C ASN A 157 -3.75 -21.02 15.49
N ARG A 158 -3.99 -20.86 14.17
CA ARG A 158 -4.43 -21.95 13.29
C ARG A 158 -3.94 -21.71 11.86
N PRO A 159 -3.80 -22.77 11.05
CA PRO A 159 -3.48 -22.62 9.64
C PRO A 159 -4.67 -22.03 8.86
N ILE A 160 -4.41 -21.05 8.00
CA ILE A 160 -5.38 -20.40 7.08
C ILE A 160 -4.86 -20.47 5.63
N PRO A 161 -5.73 -20.43 4.60
CA PRO A 161 -5.29 -20.45 3.21
C PRO A 161 -4.32 -19.31 2.89
N SER A 162 -3.29 -19.56 2.09
CA SER A 162 -2.30 -18.53 1.72
C SER A 162 -2.92 -17.30 1.05
N SER A 163 -4.01 -17.47 0.29
CA SER A 163 -4.77 -16.37 -0.33
C SER A 163 -5.34 -15.37 0.67
N HIS A 164 -5.52 -15.78 1.93
CA HIS A 164 -6.04 -14.94 3.00
C HIS A 164 -4.93 -14.25 3.80
N CYS A 165 -3.67 -14.44 3.44
CA CYS A 165 -2.53 -13.80 4.09
C CYS A 165 -1.89 -12.75 3.19
N VAL A 166 -1.29 -11.76 3.83
CA VAL A 166 -0.49 -10.71 3.20
C VAL A 166 0.82 -10.60 3.95
N ALA A 167 1.93 -10.50 3.23
CA ALA A 167 3.22 -10.13 3.82
C ALA A 167 3.22 -8.62 4.08
N TYR A 168 2.93 -8.24 5.31
CA TYR A 168 2.79 -6.85 5.75
C TYR A 168 4.14 -6.29 6.20
N PRO A 169 4.71 -5.29 5.50
CA PRO A 169 5.93 -4.63 5.94
C PRO A 169 5.64 -3.74 7.16
N LEU A 170 6.47 -3.84 8.19
CA LEU A 170 6.33 -3.02 9.41
C LEU A 170 6.82 -1.59 9.17
N PHE A 171 7.99 -1.46 8.53
CA PHE A 171 8.51 -0.22 7.97
C PHE A 171 8.48 -0.30 6.44
N ALA A 172 7.71 0.58 5.80
CA ALA A 172 7.46 0.49 4.38
C ALA A 172 8.71 0.78 3.53
N HIS A 173 8.93 -0.04 2.50
CA HIS A 173 10.02 0.12 1.53
C HIS A 173 10.14 1.53 0.91
N PRO A 174 9.04 2.25 0.56
CA PRO A 174 9.12 3.57 -0.06
C PRO A 174 9.87 4.63 0.75
N HIS A 175 10.00 4.46 2.08
CA HIS A 175 10.80 5.37 2.91
C HIS A 175 12.30 5.25 2.62
N GLY A 176 12.73 4.09 2.14
CA GLY A 176 14.09 3.80 1.73
C GLY A 176 15.09 3.58 2.88
N PRO A 177 16.31 3.13 2.55
CA PRO A 177 17.33 2.80 3.56
C PRO A 177 17.87 4.02 4.32
N LYS A 178 17.91 5.21 3.70
CA LYS A 178 18.37 6.44 4.35
C LYS A 178 17.46 6.78 5.54
N ALA A 179 16.14 6.73 5.34
CA ALA A 179 15.18 6.98 6.42
C ALA A 179 15.30 5.92 7.52
N LEU A 180 15.48 4.64 7.13
CA LEU A 180 15.70 3.55 8.07
C LEU A 180 16.88 3.83 9.02
N THR A 181 18.05 4.18 8.47
CA THR A 181 19.25 4.47 9.27
C THR A 181 19.13 5.77 10.05
N SER A 182 18.46 6.80 9.51
CA SER A 182 18.23 8.06 10.23
C SER A 182 17.28 7.90 11.42
N ILE A 183 16.31 6.99 11.33
CA ILE A 183 15.34 6.74 12.41
C ILE A 183 15.95 5.80 13.47
N PHE A 184 16.48 4.65 13.04
CA PHE A 184 16.91 3.59 13.95
C PHE A 184 18.43 3.59 14.23
N GLY A 185 19.14 4.63 13.81
CA GLY A 185 20.58 4.80 14.00
C GLY A 185 21.47 4.01 13.01
N PRO A 186 22.77 4.34 12.97
CA PRO A 186 23.73 3.78 11.99
C PRO A 186 24.05 2.30 12.20
N ALA A 187 23.73 1.74 13.37
CA ALA A 187 23.87 0.31 13.65
C ALA A 187 22.81 -0.55 12.93
N THR A 188 21.77 0.07 12.37
CA THR A 188 20.73 -0.64 11.63
C THR A 188 21.21 -1.01 10.23
N ASP A 189 21.13 -2.30 9.92
CA ASP A 189 21.49 -2.84 8.61
C ASP A 189 20.45 -2.38 7.55
N PRO A 190 20.87 -1.68 6.48
CA PRO A 190 20.01 -1.35 5.34
C PRO A 190 19.28 -2.56 4.73
N GLU A 191 19.88 -3.75 4.77
CA GLU A 191 19.28 -4.98 4.24
C GLU A 191 18.13 -5.49 5.11
N ASP A 192 18.03 -5.05 6.37
CA ASP A 192 16.92 -5.42 7.25
C ASP A 192 15.57 -4.98 6.66
N LEU A 193 15.55 -3.96 5.78
CA LEU A 193 14.36 -3.48 5.07
C LEU A 193 13.63 -4.60 4.30
N PHE A 194 14.40 -5.52 3.70
CA PHE A 194 13.89 -6.66 2.91
C PHE A 194 13.98 -7.99 3.67
N SER A 195 14.29 -7.93 4.97
CA SER A 195 14.41 -9.11 5.82
C SER A 195 13.06 -9.49 6.44
N ALA A 196 12.96 -10.74 6.89
CA ALA A 196 11.83 -11.21 7.68
C ALA A 196 11.74 -10.53 9.08
N LYS A 197 12.73 -9.71 9.48
CA LYS A 197 12.64 -8.91 10.72
C LYS A 197 11.72 -7.70 10.57
N ASN A 198 11.53 -7.21 9.34
CA ASN A 198 10.71 -6.04 9.01
C ASN A 198 9.34 -6.42 8.42
N ALA A 199 8.92 -7.68 8.53
CA ALA A 199 7.66 -8.12 7.95
C ALA A 199 6.93 -9.14 8.82
N LEU A 200 5.60 -9.14 8.73
CA LEU A 200 4.74 -10.15 9.31
C LEU A 200 3.83 -10.74 8.24
N LEU A 201 3.57 -12.03 8.31
CA LEU A 201 2.54 -12.67 7.50
C LEU A 201 1.20 -12.58 8.26
N LEU A 202 0.32 -11.69 7.81
CA LEU A 202 -0.90 -11.34 8.52
C LEU A 202 -2.14 -11.75 7.73
N PRO A 203 -3.24 -12.15 8.40
CA PRO A 203 -4.54 -12.28 7.74
C PRO A 203 -5.00 -10.94 7.17
N ARG A 204 -5.65 -10.95 5.99
CA ARG A 204 -6.19 -9.73 5.33
C ARG A 204 -7.04 -8.87 6.26
N TYR A 205 -7.94 -9.48 7.04
CA TYR A 205 -8.80 -8.74 7.97
C TYR A 205 -8.01 -7.97 9.05
N LEU A 206 -6.83 -8.46 9.43
CA LEU A 206 -5.97 -7.81 10.42
C LEU A 206 -5.17 -6.68 9.77
N VAL A 207 -4.77 -6.85 8.51
CA VAL A 207 -4.16 -5.78 7.72
C VAL A 207 -5.12 -4.59 7.61
N SER A 208 -6.37 -4.82 7.20
CA SER A 208 -7.39 -3.76 7.17
C SER A 208 -7.54 -3.07 8.54
N ALA A 209 -7.58 -3.84 9.63
CA ALA A 209 -7.69 -3.26 10.97
C ALA A 209 -6.45 -2.46 11.40
N LEU A 210 -5.25 -2.82 10.95
CA LEU A 210 -4.01 -2.05 11.17
C LEU A 210 -4.02 -0.76 10.35
N ASP A 211 -4.43 -0.85 9.10
CA ASP A 211 -4.47 0.28 8.17
C ASP A 211 -5.53 1.30 8.59
N ASP A 212 -6.63 0.85 9.20
CA ASP A 212 -7.70 1.69 9.76
C ASP A 212 -7.37 2.31 11.13
N GLY A 213 -6.21 2.00 11.72
CA GLY A 213 -5.87 2.51 13.05
C GLY A 213 -6.59 1.83 14.21
N LEU A 214 -7.25 0.68 13.97
CA LEU A 214 -8.14 0.01 14.93
C LEU A 214 -7.39 -0.89 15.90
N VAL A 215 -6.22 -1.39 15.51
CA VAL A 215 -5.40 -2.27 16.33
C VAL A 215 -3.93 -1.84 16.31
N ALA A 216 -3.20 -2.14 17.38
CA ALA A 216 -1.77 -1.97 17.46
C ALA A 216 -1.10 -3.23 18.00
N PHE A 217 0.16 -3.45 17.64
CA PHE A 217 0.98 -4.46 18.29
C PHE A 217 1.76 -3.86 19.45
N VAL A 218 1.71 -4.52 20.60
CA VAL A 218 2.39 -4.10 21.82
C VAL A 218 3.16 -5.28 22.44
N PRO A 219 4.13 -5.02 23.33
CA PRO A 219 4.82 -6.06 24.08
C PRO A 219 3.84 -6.96 24.85
N ASP A 220 4.11 -8.27 24.84
CA ASP A 220 3.35 -9.23 25.63
C ASP A 220 3.81 -9.21 27.09
N ILE A 221 3.29 -8.23 27.83
CA ILE A 221 3.56 -8.06 29.25
C ILE A 221 2.30 -8.49 30.03
N PRO A 222 2.39 -9.50 30.91
CA PRO A 222 1.29 -9.89 31.76
C PRO A 222 0.93 -8.73 32.71
N ASP A 223 -0.37 -8.53 32.96
CA ASP A 223 -0.88 -7.62 33.98
C ASP A 223 -0.51 -6.13 33.85
N LEU A 224 -0.58 -5.57 32.64
CA LEU A 224 -0.51 -4.11 32.41
C LEU A 224 -1.59 -3.30 33.17
N ASP A 225 -2.64 -3.96 33.65
CA ASP A 225 -3.69 -3.36 34.47
C ASP A 225 -3.41 -3.43 35.99
N SER A 226 -2.36 -4.14 36.40
CA SER A 226 -1.87 -4.16 37.78
C SER A 226 -0.91 -2.99 38.02
N SER A 227 -0.76 -2.58 39.29
CA SER A 227 -0.12 -1.32 39.71
C SER A 227 1.15 -0.90 38.93
N ALA A 228 1.32 0.42 38.70
CA ALA A 228 2.38 1.00 37.88
C ALA A 228 3.83 0.56 38.23
N ALA A 229 4.11 0.24 39.49
CA ALA A 229 5.43 -0.23 39.93
C ALA A 229 5.78 -1.62 39.38
N THR A 230 4.77 -2.49 39.20
CA THR A 230 4.95 -3.82 38.61
C THR A 230 5.23 -3.74 37.11
N THR A 231 4.71 -2.69 36.45
CA THR A 231 4.81 -2.50 35.01
C THR A 231 6.25 -2.22 34.55
N ALA A 232 6.99 -1.31 35.22
CA ALA A 232 8.35 -0.96 34.81
C ALA A 232 9.34 -2.14 34.89
N ALA A 233 9.29 -2.91 35.98
CA ALA A 233 10.11 -4.11 36.14
C ALA A 233 9.74 -5.19 35.10
N ALA A 234 8.46 -5.34 34.79
CA ALA A 234 8.00 -6.29 33.78
C ALA A 234 8.40 -5.87 32.35
N ILE A 235 8.35 -4.57 32.02
CA ILE A 235 8.85 -4.07 30.73
C ILE A 235 10.36 -4.28 30.62
N SER A 236 11.12 -3.95 31.68
CA SER A 236 12.57 -4.19 31.72
C SER A 236 12.90 -5.68 31.57
N ALA A 237 12.15 -6.57 32.24
CA ALA A 237 12.29 -8.01 32.10
C ALA A 237 11.92 -8.52 30.69
N TRP A 238 10.92 -7.92 30.04
CA TRP A 238 10.57 -8.23 28.65
C TRP A 238 11.65 -7.76 27.67
N ALA A 239 12.22 -6.57 27.90
CA ALA A 239 13.27 -6.01 27.07
C ALA A 239 14.60 -6.77 27.20
N SER A 240 15.01 -7.07 28.43
CA SER A 240 16.24 -7.79 28.76
C SER A 240 16.13 -9.32 28.67
N GLY A 241 14.90 -9.85 28.62
CA GLY A 241 14.63 -11.28 28.61
C GLY A 241 15.25 -12.02 27.41
N SER A 242 15.46 -13.32 27.59
CA SER A 242 15.97 -14.18 26.52
C SER A 242 15.01 -14.19 25.33
N ARG A 243 15.54 -13.98 24.12
CA ARG A 243 14.80 -14.16 22.86
C ARG A 243 14.19 -15.57 22.81
N PRO A 244 12.98 -15.75 22.25
CA PRO A 244 12.22 -14.80 21.43
C PRO A 244 11.26 -13.90 22.20
N ARG A 245 11.09 -12.64 21.74
CA ARG A 245 10.13 -11.70 22.33
C ARG A 245 8.69 -12.06 21.98
N GLY A 246 7.80 -11.91 22.96
CA GLY A 246 6.36 -12.04 22.79
C GLY A 246 5.71 -10.70 22.49
N TYR A 247 4.68 -10.72 21.65
CA TYR A 247 3.86 -9.55 21.33
C TYR A 247 2.38 -9.92 21.48
N ARG A 248 1.52 -8.91 21.61
CA ARG A 248 0.07 -9.04 21.59
C ARG A 248 -0.54 -7.98 20.70
N VAL A 249 -1.68 -8.29 20.10
CA VAL A 249 -2.54 -7.29 19.46
C VAL A 249 -3.40 -6.62 20.53
N GLN A 250 -3.56 -5.30 20.43
CA GLN A 250 -4.41 -4.49 21.28
C GLN A 250 -5.39 -3.71 20.40
N VAL A 251 -6.68 -3.79 20.72
CA VAL A 251 -7.70 -2.96 20.05
C VAL A 251 -7.63 -1.53 20.60
N MET A 252 -7.48 -0.58 19.69
CA MET A 252 -7.38 0.85 19.93
C MET A 252 -8.75 1.56 19.81
N ASP A 253 -9.77 0.84 19.34
CA ASP A 253 -11.14 1.35 19.24
C ASP A 253 -11.85 1.39 20.60
N LEU A 254 -11.83 2.57 21.21
CA LEU A 254 -12.50 2.86 22.48
C LEU A 254 -14.03 2.91 22.37
N ALA A 255 -14.59 3.11 21.16
CA ALA A 255 -16.04 3.19 20.97
C ALA A 255 -16.72 1.84 21.24
N ARG A 256 -16.00 0.75 21.00
CA ARG A 256 -16.46 -0.63 21.24
C ARG A 256 -16.28 -1.13 22.67
N GLY A 257 -15.87 -0.25 23.60
CA GLY A 257 -16.05 -0.46 25.04
C GLY A 257 -15.19 -1.55 25.69
N GLY A 258 -14.13 -2.03 25.04
CA GLY A 258 -13.24 -3.03 25.64
C GLY A 258 -11.83 -3.03 25.05
N VAL A 259 -10.83 -3.12 25.93
CA VAL A 259 -9.43 -3.39 25.56
C VAL A 259 -9.34 -4.89 25.25
N TRP A 260 -9.71 -5.27 24.04
CA TRP A 260 -9.48 -6.64 23.59
C TRP A 260 -7.99 -6.80 23.29
N THR A 261 -7.40 -7.81 23.90
CA THR A 261 -5.99 -8.11 23.72
C THR A 261 -5.79 -9.60 23.51
N ARG A 262 -4.94 -9.94 22.54
CA ARG A 262 -4.63 -11.34 22.23
C ARG A 262 -3.15 -11.51 21.93
N ARG A 263 -2.53 -12.48 22.59
CA ARG A 263 -1.12 -12.83 22.37
C ARG A 263 -0.92 -13.33 20.94
N LEU A 264 0.13 -12.85 20.29
CA LEU A 264 0.55 -13.36 18.98
C LEU A 264 1.21 -14.72 19.16
N ALA A 265 0.74 -15.70 18.40
CA ALA A 265 1.23 -17.08 18.44
C ALA A 265 2.10 -17.37 17.22
N PHE A 266 3.42 -17.29 17.40
CA PHE A 266 4.38 -17.62 16.36
C PHE A 266 4.72 -19.12 16.39
N PRO A 267 4.76 -19.80 15.24
CA PRO A 267 5.00 -21.24 15.19
C PRO A 267 6.48 -21.64 15.42
N ASN A 268 7.41 -20.70 15.31
CA ASN A 268 8.85 -20.89 15.50
C ASN A 268 9.43 -19.80 16.40
N GLU A 269 10.76 -19.70 16.50
CA GLU A 269 11.46 -18.65 17.29
C GLU A 269 11.66 -17.34 16.52
N HIS A 270 11.32 -17.29 15.22
CA HIS A 270 11.49 -16.09 14.42
C HIS A 270 10.54 -14.99 14.87
N ARG A 271 11.07 -13.79 15.11
CA ARG A 271 10.29 -12.62 15.51
C ARG A 271 10.72 -11.41 14.67
N PRO A 272 9.79 -10.48 14.40
CA PRO A 272 10.18 -9.16 13.95
C PRO A 272 11.11 -8.49 14.96
N ASP A 273 11.91 -7.55 14.49
CA ASP A 273 12.69 -6.72 15.39
C ASP A 273 11.75 -5.78 16.17
N ALA A 274 12.07 -5.54 17.45
CA ALA A 274 11.26 -4.70 18.31
C ALA A 274 11.18 -3.26 17.81
N LYS A 275 12.26 -2.73 17.19
CA LYS A 275 12.27 -1.38 16.61
C LYS A 275 11.21 -1.20 15.51
N TYR A 276 10.97 -2.23 14.68
CA TYR A 276 9.97 -2.19 13.62
C TYR A 276 8.54 -2.30 14.16
N MET A 277 8.34 -3.15 15.17
CA MET A 277 7.06 -3.25 15.88
C MET A 277 6.73 -1.94 16.61
N PHE A 278 7.74 -1.28 17.19
CA PHE A 278 7.60 0.03 17.81
C PHE A 278 7.25 1.10 16.79
N PHE A 279 7.92 1.14 15.64
CA PHE A 279 7.57 2.06 14.55
C PHE A 279 6.12 1.90 14.10
N LEU A 280 5.66 0.66 13.89
CA LEU A 280 4.26 0.41 13.54
C LEU A 280 3.32 0.88 14.65
N TYR A 281 3.66 0.68 15.93
CA TYR A 281 2.90 1.23 17.05
C TYR A 281 2.81 2.77 16.99
N LEU A 282 3.90 3.48 16.66
CA LEU A 282 3.87 4.93 16.47
C LEU A 282 2.94 5.35 15.31
N CYS A 283 2.89 4.59 14.22
CA CYS A 283 1.91 4.82 13.14
C CYS A 283 0.48 4.77 13.68
N GLN A 284 0.17 3.77 14.51
CA GLN A 284 -1.16 3.61 15.10
C GLN A 284 -1.49 4.75 16.07
N VAL A 285 -0.52 5.20 16.88
CA VAL A 285 -0.69 6.36 17.77
C VAL A 285 -0.99 7.62 16.94
N LEU A 286 -0.18 7.92 15.92
CA LEU A 286 -0.35 9.08 15.05
C LEU A 286 -1.71 9.06 14.35
N TRP A 287 -2.11 7.90 13.81
CA TRP A 287 -3.41 7.71 13.16
C TRP A 287 -4.56 8.08 14.10
N ASN A 288 -4.53 7.57 15.33
CA ASN A 288 -5.57 7.83 16.32
C ASN A 288 -5.62 9.32 16.69
N VAL A 289 -4.48 9.98 16.81
CA VAL A 289 -4.41 11.42 17.14
C VAL A 289 -4.98 12.26 16.00
N TRP A 290 -4.53 12.04 14.77
CA TRP A 290 -4.95 12.84 13.61
C TRP A 290 -6.42 12.66 13.23
N TRP A 291 -6.95 11.44 13.33
CA TRP A 291 -8.30 11.14 12.87
C TRP A 291 -9.35 11.17 13.97
N LYS A 292 -9.05 10.65 15.17
CA LYS A 292 -10.02 10.66 16.28
C LYS A 292 -9.95 11.94 17.12
N GLY A 293 -8.84 12.66 17.11
CA GLY A 293 -8.66 13.93 17.83
C GLY A 293 -9.57 15.06 17.34
N ARG A 294 -10.09 14.99 16.10
CA ARG A 294 -11.06 15.97 15.57
C ARG A 294 -12.45 15.86 16.21
N VAL A 295 -12.79 14.72 16.82
CA VAL A 295 -14.06 14.50 17.50
C VAL A 295 -13.87 14.89 18.98
N GLY A 296 -13.85 16.21 19.22
CA GLY A 296 -13.46 16.86 20.47
C GLY A 296 -14.04 16.22 21.73
N GLY A 297 -13.18 15.59 22.54
CA GLY A 297 -13.51 15.08 23.88
C GLY A 297 -12.82 13.77 24.28
N LEU A 298 -12.26 13.01 23.33
CA LEU A 298 -11.69 11.68 23.58
C LEU A 298 -10.18 11.64 23.90
N LEU A 299 -9.47 12.79 23.88
CA LEU A 299 -8.04 12.85 24.23
C LEU A 299 -7.78 12.27 25.63
N GLY A 300 -8.69 12.45 26.58
CA GLY A 300 -8.59 11.87 27.94
C GLY A 300 -8.69 10.34 27.99
N ARG A 301 -9.23 9.67 26.97
CA ARG A 301 -9.25 8.20 26.88
C ARG A 301 -8.12 7.63 26.02
N ALA A 302 -7.53 8.44 25.13
CA ALA A 302 -6.25 8.12 24.48
C ALA A 302 -5.11 7.96 25.49
N VAL A 303 -5.24 8.49 26.72
CA VAL A 303 -4.30 8.25 27.84
C VAL A 303 -4.19 6.76 28.22
N GLY A 304 -5.23 5.95 27.98
CA GLY A 304 -5.13 4.49 28.16
C GLY A 304 -4.23 3.81 27.13
N VAL A 305 -4.18 4.37 25.91
CA VAL A 305 -3.23 4.00 24.85
C VAL A 305 -1.84 4.60 25.16
N GLY A 306 -1.78 5.80 25.73
CA GLY A 306 -0.57 6.46 26.23
C GLY A 306 0.04 5.84 27.49
N ARG A 307 -0.52 4.73 28.02
CA ARG A 307 0.25 3.90 28.96
C ARG A 307 1.49 3.43 28.20
N ASN A 308 2.67 3.66 28.75
CA ASN A 308 3.95 3.23 28.20
C ASN A 308 4.01 1.69 28.12
N HIS A 309 3.37 1.10 27.11
CA HIS A 309 3.56 -0.29 26.74
C HIS A 309 4.99 -0.49 26.21
N TRP A 310 5.56 0.58 25.69
CA TRP A 310 6.92 0.71 25.20
C TRP A 310 7.65 1.74 26.09
N GLY A 311 8.53 1.30 26.99
CA GLY A 311 9.32 2.21 27.85
C GLY A 311 10.10 1.54 29.00
N MET A 312 11.25 2.13 29.37
CA MET A 312 12.19 1.76 30.46
C MET A 312 13.29 0.70 30.20
N GLY A 313 13.65 0.35 28.97
CA GLY A 313 14.75 -0.60 28.75
C GLY A 313 15.53 -0.43 27.47
N GLU A 314 14.84 -0.28 26.35
CA GLU A 314 15.47 -0.13 25.05
C GLU A 314 15.12 1.19 24.40
N ARG A 315 16.10 1.73 23.70
CA ARG A 315 15.98 2.95 22.92
C ARG A 315 16.00 2.53 21.46
N TYR A 316 14.91 2.81 20.76
CA TYR A 316 14.69 2.31 19.41
C TYR A 316 14.98 3.37 18.34
N VAL A 317 14.86 4.65 18.71
CA VAL A 317 14.84 5.78 17.77
C VAL A 317 15.72 6.89 18.33
N ALA A 318 16.29 7.75 17.50
CA ALA A 318 17.00 8.93 17.98
C ALA A 318 16.11 9.84 18.85
N GLU A 319 16.67 10.45 19.90
CA GLU A 319 15.92 11.27 20.86
C GLU A 319 15.29 12.50 20.18
N VAL A 320 16.03 13.16 19.29
CA VAL A 320 15.53 14.30 18.51
C VAL A 320 14.30 13.93 17.68
N GLN A 321 14.29 12.73 17.07
CA GLN A 321 13.15 12.24 16.30
C GLN A 321 11.93 11.96 17.18
N MET A 322 12.17 11.34 18.35
CA MET A 322 11.11 11.04 19.31
C MET A 322 10.49 12.32 19.89
N ARG A 323 11.32 13.34 20.14
CA ARG A 323 10.85 14.65 20.60
C ARG A 323 9.94 15.32 19.57
N ALA A 324 10.37 15.37 18.30
CA ALA A 324 9.53 15.89 17.22
C ALA A 324 8.19 15.14 17.09
N PHE A 325 8.18 13.83 17.30
CA PHE A 325 6.95 13.04 17.32
C PHE A 325 6.04 13.38 18.52
N VAL A 326 6.60 13.48 19.72
CA VAL A 326 5.84 13.83 20.94
C VAL A 326 5.31 15.27 20.87
N ASP A 327 6.05 16.19 20.27
CA ASP A 327 5.61 17.57 20.04
C ASP A 327 4.40 17.63 19.09
N GLU A 328 4.39 16.81 18.04
CA GLU A 328 3.25 16.69 17.12
C GLU A 328 2.01 16.05 17.78
N VAL A 329 2.23 15.02 18.59
CA VAL A 329 1.15 14.22 19.18
C VAL A 329 0.58 14.83 20.49
N GLY A 330 1.40 15.58 21.23
CA GLY A 330 1.04 16.34 22.43
C GLY A 330 1.43 15.72 23.78
N LEU A 331 1.20 16.47 24.86
CA LEU A 331 1.67 16.22 26.24
C LEU A 331 1.26 14.87 26.86
N GLY A 332 0.27 14.17 26.29
CA GLY A 332 -0.18 12.86 26.79
C GLY A 332 0.80 11.70 26.50
N PHE A 333 1.86 11.96 25.74
CA PHE A 333 2.77 10.95 25.21
C PHE A 333 4.24 11.19 25.59
N GLU A 334 4.50 12.05 26.58
CA GLU A 334 5.85 12.32 27.10
C GLU A 334 6.60 11.05 27.53
N GLY A 335 5.87 10.04 28.01
CA GLY A 335 6.44 8.75 28.36
C GLY A 335 7.12 8.02 27.20
N LEU A 336 6.79 8.34 25.94
CA LEU A 336 7.45 7.76 24.77
C LEU A 336 8.87 8.29 24.58
N LEU A 337 9.21 9.47 25.13
CA LEU A 337 10.56 10.04 25.06
C LEU A 337 11.62 9.11 25.64
N GLU A 338 11.25 8.22 26.57
CA GLU A 338 12.14 7.20 27.14
C GLU A 338 12.67 6.20 26.10
N ASN A 339 12.00 6.07 24.95
CA ASN A 339 12.42 5.22 23.84
C ASN A 339 13.40 5.92 22.88
N GLY A 340 13.73 7.18 23.14
CA GLY A 340 14.72 7.97 22.42
C GLY A 340 16.15 7.68 22.88
N ASP A 341 17.09 7.59 21.92
CA ASP A 341 18.52 7.50 22.20
C ASP A 341 19.27 8.79 21.85
N PRO A 342 19.78 9.56 22.83
CA PRO A 342 20.66 10.70 22.57
C PRO A 342 21.95 10.28 21.85
N GLY A 343 22.38 9.02 21.98
CA GLY A 343 23.55 8.50 21.27
C GLY A 343 23.37 8.42 19.75
N MET A 344 22.12 8.48 19.25
CA MET A 344 21.78 8.38 17.84
C MET A 344 21.51 9.75 17.17
N ASP A 345 21.53 10.86 17.92
CA ASP A 345 21.16 12.19 17.41
C ASP A 345 22.16 12.79 16.39
N GLY A 346 23.35 12.21 16.25
CA GLY A 346 24.46 12.81 15.48
C GLY A 346 24.33 12.80 13.96
N GLU A 347 23.39 12.05 13.37
CA GLU A 347 23.38 11.79 11.91
C GLU A 347 22.00 11.92 11.23
N GLY A 348 20.91 12.08 11.98
CA GLY A 348 19.55 12.15 11.45
C GLY A 348 19.03 13.58 11.29
N GLU A 349 18.42 13.89 10.13
CA GLU A 349 17.66 15.14 9.95
C GLU A 349 16.41 15.13 10.84
N GLU A 350 16.19 16.15 11.67
CA GLU A 350 15.01 16.28 12.53
C GLU A 350 13.71 16.12 11.72
N GLY A 351 12.78 15.29 12.22
CA GLY A 351 11.46 15.09 11.61
C GLY A 351 11.38 13.98 10.55
N VAL A 352 12.48 13.27 10.23
CA VAL A 352 12.44 12.10 9.33
C VAL A 352 11.50 11.00 9.84
N LEU A 353 11.48 10.74 11.15
CA LEU A 353 10.53 9.80 11.76
C LEU A 353 9.10 10.25 11.47
N LEU A 354 8.77 11.51 11.79
CA LEU A 354 7.42 12.02 11.63
C LEU A 354 6.99 12.01 10.14
N ALA A 355 7.89 12.35 9.23
CA ALA A 355 7.65 12.27 7.79
C ALA A 355 7.37 10.83 7.33
N ALA A 356 8.14 9.84 7.81
CA ALA A 356 7.94 8.43 7.49
C ALA A 356 6.61 7.89 8.05
N LEU A 357 6.30 8.20 9.32
CA LEU A 357 5.03 7.84 9.95
C LEU A 357 3.85 8.44 9.19
N ALA A 358 3.91 9.74 8.89
CA ALA A 358 2.91 10.45 8.10
C ALA A 358 2.73 9.86 6.71
N GLY A 359 3.83 9.50 6.04
CA GLY A 359 3.80 8.87 4.72
C GLY A 359 3.11 7.51 4.75
N GLN A 360 3.40 6.69 5.76
CA GLN A 360 2.80 5.37 5.91
C GLN A 360 1.32 5.46 6.27
N VAL A 361 0.96 6.35 7.20
CA VAL A 361 -0.44 6.66 7.56
C VAL A 361 -1.24 7.20 6.36
N ARG A 362 -0.63 7.97 5.45
CA ARG A 362 -1.35 8.47 4.27
C ARG A 362 -1.45 7.45 3.15
N GLY A 363 -0.42 6.64 2.95
CA GLY A 363 -0.34 5.66 1.87
C GLY A 363 -1.49 4.65 1.91
N TYR A 364 -1.85 4.15 3.09
CA TYR A 364 -2.88 3.13 3.24
C TYR A 364 -4.29 3.59 2.85
N LYS A 365 -4.63 4.86 3.09
CA LYS A 365 -5.98 5.36 2.78
C LYS A 365 -6.23 5.53 1.28
N LYS A 366 -5.18 5.85 0.53
CA LYS A 366 -5.32 6.10 -0.91
C LYS A 366 -5.71 4.83 -1.65
N GLU A 367 -5.13 3.69 -1.27
CA GLU A 367 -5.42 2.40 -1.93
C GLU A 367 -6.82 1.88 -1.58
N VAL A 368 -7.28 2.02 -0.32
CA VAL A 368 -8.60 1.53 0.10
C VAL A 368 -9.75 2.37 -0.48
N ILE A 369 -9.61 3.70 -0.51
CA ILE A 369 -10.65 4.56 -1.10
C ILE A 369 -10.74 4.33 -2.62
N GLU A 370 -9.60 4.20 -3.32
CA GLU A 370 -9.60 3.95 -4.76
C GLU A 370 -10.22 2.58 -5.09
N GLU A 371 -9.98 1.53 -4.27
CA GLU A 371 -10.60 0.21 -4.48
C GLU A 371 -12.11 0.18 -4.11
N GLU A 372 -12.55 0.86 -3.05
CA GLU A 372 -13.98 0.95 -2.69
C GLU A 372 -14.78 1.82 -3.69
N GLU A 373 -14.22 2.93 -4.17
CA GLU A 373 -14.87 3.77 -5.20
C GLU A 373 -14.97 3.03 -6.55
N GLU A 374 -13.96 2.24 -6.93
CA GLU A 374 -14.02 1.40 -8.14
C GLU A 374 -15.07 0.27 -8.02
N GLU A 375 -15.20 -0.39 -6.85
CA GLU A 375 -16.23 -1.43 -6.64
C GLU A 375 -17.65 -0.86 -6.62
N GLU A 376 -17.88 0.32 -6.02
CA GLU A 376 -19.20 0.99 -6.04
C GLU A 376 -19.61 1.44 -7.45
N GLU A 377 -18.67 1.92 -8.28
CA GLU A 377 -18.94 2.28 -9.67
C GLU A 377 -19.30 1.06 -10.54
N GLU A 378 -18.61 -0.08 -10.37
CA GLU A 378 -18.93 -1.33 -11.07
C GLU A 378 -20.34 -1.85 -10.67
N GLU A 379 -20.71 -1.79 -9.39
CA GLU A 379 -22.07 -2.16 -8.94
C GLU A 379 -23.17 -1.21 -9.47
N GLU A 380 -22.90 0.10 -9.57
CA GLU A 380 -23.85 1.06 -10.13
C GLU A 380 -24.06 0.85 -11.64
N GLU A 381 -23.01 0.50 -12.39
CA GLU A 381 -23.12 0.17 -13.81
C GLU A 381 -23.94 -1.11 -14.04
N GLU A 382 -23.76 -2.16 -13.22
CA GLU A 382 -24.58 -3.37 -13.29
C GLU A 382 -26.06 -3.05 -13.00
N ARG A 383 -26.37 -2.24 -11.99
CA ARG A 383 -27.76 -1.83 -11.70
C ARG A 383 -28.39 -1.02 -12.83
N ARG A 384 -27.61 -0.19 -13.53
CA ARG A 384 -28.10 0.56 -14.70
C ARG A 384 -28.42 -0.37 -15.88
N GLN A 385 -27.63 -1.43 -16.08
CA GLN A 385 -27.87 -2.41 -17.14
C GLN A 385 -29.01 -3.38 -16.83
N GLU A 386 -29.27 -3.67 -15.55
CA GLU A 386 -30.37 -4.55 -15.15
C GLU A 386 -31.74 -3.87 -15.10
N THR A 387 -31.85 -2.54 -15.16
CA THR A 387 -33.18 -1.91 -15.32
C THR A 387 -33.79 -2.29 -16.67
N PRO A 388 -34.83 -3.14 -16.71
CA PRO A 388 -35.47 -3.51 -17.96
C PRO A 388 -36.08 -2.24 -18.53
N LEU A 389 -35.82 -1.97 -19.82
CA LEU A 389 -36.62 -1.03 -20.59
C LEU A 389 -38.07 -1.47 -20.45
N VAL A 390 -38.80 -0.84 -19.53
CA VAL A 390 -40.25 -0.95 -19.45
C VAL A 390 -40.75 -0.41 -20.77
N SER A 391 -41.04 -1.33 -21.69
CA SER A 391 -41.67 -1.01 -22.95
C SER A 391 -43.00 -0.35 -22.59
N ASN A 392 -43.06 0.98 -22.77
CA ASN A 392 -44.32 1.71 -22.81
C ASN A 392 -45.07 1.24 -24.06
N ASP A 393 -45.63 0.04 -23.99
CA ASP A 393 -46.66 -0.40 -24.91
C ASP A 393 -47.98 0.23 -24.44
N THR A 394 -48.14 1.47 -24.89
CA THR A 394 -49.44 2.13 -24.99
C THR A 394 -50.37 1.25 -25.81
N THR A 395 -51.24 0.49 -25.16
CA THR A 395 -52.46 0.00 -25.79
C THR A 395 -53.65 0.71 -25.20
N SER A 396 -54.11 1.71 -25.93
CA SER A 396 -55.43 2.30 -25.86
C SER A 396 -56.53 1.23 -25.81
N LEU A 397 -57.34 1.23 -24.75
CA LEU A 397 -58.62 0.54 -24.73
C LEU A 397 -59.69 1.48 -24.17
N TRP A 398 -60.52 1.94 -25.11
CA TRP A 398 -61.83 2.54 -24.91
C TRP A 398 -62.84 1.49 -24.42
N PHE A 399 -63.94 1.98 -23.81
CA PHE A 399 -65.18 1.31 -23.36
C PHE A 399 -65.09 0.62 -21.97
N TRP A 400 -65.93 0.91 -20.97
CA TRP A 400 -67.29 1.48 -20.89
C TRP A 400 -67.41 2.62 -19.88
#